data_AF-A0A137PBR4-F1
#
_entry.id   AF-A0A137PBR4-F1
#
_cell.length_a   1.000
_cell.length_b   1.000
_cell.length_c   1.000
_cell.angle_alpha   90.00
_cell.angle_beta   90.00
_cell.angle_gamma   90.00
#
_symmetry.space_group_name_H-M   'P 1'
#
loop_
_entity.id
_entity.type
_entity.pdbx_description
1 polymer ?
#
loop_
_entity_poly.entity_id
_entity_poly.type
_entity_poly.pdbx_seq_one_letter_code
_entity_poly.pdbx_strand_id
1 'polypeptide(L)'
;MSFKNEYKSADNGANNSVSLIKYYLKLIMQVLGLVTLLLTGATLAKKCPSGYERIHYQTDVKFDLSKKVVDTSKVPFEPKVGAKPFTNYLQQTLDYSLFKPLFEAVNKTVSVPLQSRGEAHITVITPPEFDGILSKAGVTMQEINDIALRHRIQEAEYKPRCVGRDKLTLKEGKNEVYNVVVSAPKLEAIREDVFDVYVAKGGEPSLFDPKAFWPHITLGFNIRDAFPEDGVYKGVNSCWAKLNLV
;
A
#
# COMPACT_ATOMS: atom_id res chain seq x y z
N MET A 1 -84.24 -62.92 2.96
CA MET A 1 -82.91 -62.67 2.36
C MET A 1 -81.99 -62.17 3.46
N SER A 2 -80.84 -62.83 3.64
CA SER A 2 -80.08 -62.90 4.89
C SER A 2 -79.12 -61.73 5.11
N PHE A 3 -79.03 -61.30 6.37
CA PHE A 3 -78.00 -60.43 6.94
C PHE A 3 -76.60 -61.04 6.84
N LYS A 4 -75.58 -60.20 6.63
CA LYS A 4 -74.25 -60.35 7.23
C LYS A 4 -73.66 -58.99 7.61
N ASN A 5 -73.40 -58.84 8.90
CA ASN A 5 -72.55 -57.83 9.52
C ASN A 5 -71.09 -58.06 9.12
N GLU A 6 -70.30 -56.98 9.01
CA GLU A 6 -68.91 -57.00 9.48
C GLU A 6 -68.48 -55.59 9.91
N TYR A 7 -68.17 -55.50 11.21
CA TYR A 7 -67.59 -54.35 11.91
C TYR A 7 -66.08 -54.31 11.62
N LYS A 8 -65.50 -53.14 11.34
CA LYS A 8 -64.07 -52.90 11.60
C LYS A 8 -63.80 -51.49 12.11
N SER A 9 -62.93 -51.47 13.12
CA SER A 9 -62.67 -50.43 14.10
C SER A 9 -61.95 -49.21 13.53
N ALA A 10 -62.29 -48.06 14.08
CA ALA A 10 -61.48 -46.85 14.02
C ALA A 10 -60.23 -47.04 14.87
N ASP A 11 -59.07 -46.82 14.29
CA ASP A 11 -57.85 -46.46 15.03
C ASP A 11 -56.86 -45.84 14.05
N ASN A 12 -56.68 -44.52 14.08
CA ASN A 12 -55.56 -43.81 13.40
C ASN A 12 -55.47 -42.32 13.81
N GLY A 13 -55.73 -42.01 15.09
CA GLY A 13 -55.71 -40.63 15.61
C GLY A 13 -54.40 -40.15 16.23
N ALA A 14 -53.41 -41.02 16.45
CA ALA A 14 -52.28 -40.70 17.33
C ALA A 14 -50.90 -40.54 16.64
N ASN A 15 -50.76 -40.89 15.35
CA ASN A 15 -49.44 -40.95 14.70
C ASN A 15 -49.03 -39.68 13.93
N ASN A 16 -49.95 -38.72 13.70
CA ASN A 16 -49.65 -37.52 12.92
C ASN A 16 -49.13 -36.34 13.76
N SER A 17 -49.46 -36.27 15.06
CA SER A 17 -49.00 -35.20 15.95
C SER A 17 -47.53 -35.35 16.35
N VAL A 18 -47.06 -36.60 16.53
CA VAL A 18 -45.65 -36.89 16.88
C VAL A 18 -44.71 -36.58 15.72
N SER A 19 -45.18 -36.72 14.47
CA SER A 19 -44.41 -36.42 13.26
C SER A 19 -44.17 -34.91 13.10
N LEU A 20 -45.22 -34.09 13.27
CA LEU A 20 -45.09 -32.64 13.20
C LEU A 20 -44.18 -32.07 14.28
N ILE A 21 -44.32 -32.54 15.53
CA ILE A 21 -43.48 -32.07 16.64
C ILE A 21 -42.01 -32.39 16.40
N LYS A 22 -41.68 -33.58 15.88
CA LYS A 22 -40.31 -33.94 15.50
C LYS A 22 -39.76 -33.08 14.38
N TYR A 23 -40.59 -32.69 13.41
CA TYR A 23 -40.18 -31.83 12.30
C TYR A 23 -39.87 -30.41 12.76
N TYR A 24 -40.73 -29.83 13.60
CA TYR A 24 -40.52 -28.50 14.17
C TYR A 24 -39.33 -28.45 15.14
N LEU A 25 -39.11 -29.48 15.97
CA LEU A 25 -37.91 -29.54 16.81
C LEU A 25 -36.63 -29.58 15.97
N LYS A 26 -36.62 -30.31 14.85
CA LYS A 26 -35.46 -30.42 13.97
C LYS A 26 -35.17 -29.10 13.25
N LEU A 27 -36.21 -28.37 12.84
CA LEU A 27 -36.08 -27.04 12.24
C LEU A 27 -35.59 -26.00 13.25
N ILE A 28 -36.13 -26.00 14.47
CA ILE A 28 -35.71 -25.11 15.56
C ILE A 28 -34.23 -25.36 15.93
N MET A 29 -33.81 -26.62 16.00
CA MET A 29 -32.41 -26.98 16.27
C MET A 29 -31.46 -26.56 15.13
N GLN A 30 -31.90 -26.61 13.86
CA GLN A 30 -31.09 -26.13 12.73
C GLN A 30 -30.97 -24.60 12.69
N VAL A 31 -32.05 -23.88 12.99
CA VAL A 31 -32.03 -22.41 13.07
C VAL A 31 -31.22 -21.94 14.27
N LEU A 32 -31.36 -22.58 15.44
CA LEU A 32 -30.51 -22.28 16.61
C LEU A 32 -29.04 -22.54 16.32
N GLY A 33 -28.71 -23.66 15.65
CA GLY A 33 -27.34 -23.96 15.22
C GLY A 33 -26.73 -22.89 14.32
N LEU A 34 -27.48 -22.39 13.33
CA LEU A 34 -27.04 -21.30 12.45
C LEU A 34 -26.90 -19.96 13.18
N VAL A 35 -27.79 -19.66 14.13
CA VAL A 35 -27.71 -18.43 14.95
C VAL A 35 -26.51 -18.49 15.89
N THR A 36 -26.18 -19.64 16.49
CA THR A 36 -24.93 -19.79 17.24
C THR A 36 -23.69 -19.65 16.35
N LEU A 37 -23.69 -20.17 15.13
CA LEU A 37 -22.55 -20.05 14.21
C LEU A 37 -22.29 -18.58 13.81
N LEU A 38 -23.35 -17.81 13.60
CA LEU A 38 -23.28 -16.37 13.29
C LEU A 38 -22.87 -15.52 14.49
N LEU A 39 -23.28 -15.89 15.72
CA LEU A 39 -22.91 -15.17 16.94
C LEU A 39 -21.50 -15.50 17.43
N THR A 40 -20.97 -16.70 17.15
CA THR A 40 -19.57 -17.06 17.48
C THR A 40 -18.56 -16.71 16.40
N GLY A 41 -19.01 -16.49 15.15
CA GLY A 41 -18.13 -16.11 14.03
C GLY A 41 -17.59 -14.67 14.10
N ALA A 42 -18.13 -13.83 14.99
CA ALA A 42 -17.83 -12.40 15.04
C ALA A 42 -16.64 -11.99 15.93
N THR A 43 -15.92 -12.92 16.58
CA THR A 43 -14.92 -12.53 17.63
C THR A 43 -13.52 -13.11 17.50
N LEU A 44 -13.09 -13.56 16.31
CA LEU A 44 -11.68 -13.92 16.06
C LEU A 44 -11.12 -13.31 14.77
N ALA A 45 -11.50 -12.07 14.44
CA ALA A 45 -10.53 -11.19 13.82
C ALA A 45 -9.48 -10.88 14.89
N LYS A 46 -8.50 -11.78 15.07
CA LYS A 46 -7.24 -11.41 15.70
C LYS A 46 -6.78 -10.18 14.94
N LYS A 47 -6.88 -9.01 15.56
CA LYS A 47 -6.09 -7.85 15.15
C LYS A 47 -4.69 -8.40 14.98
N CYS A 48 -4.22 -8.53 13.74
CA CYS A 48 -2.80 -8.62 13.52
C CYS A 48 -2.23 -7.45 14.32
N PRO A 49 -1.41 -7.70 15.35
CA PRO A 49 -0.76 -6.58 16.01
C PRO A 49 -0.12 -5.80 14.87
N SER A 50 -0.42 -4.50 14.80
CA SER A 50 0.23 -3.59 13.88
C SER A 50 1.70 -3.63 14.26
N GLY A 51 2.40 -4.64 13.74
CA GLY A 51 3.75 -4.96 14.10
C GLY A 51 4.53 -3.77 13.65
N TYR A 52 5.05 -3.01 14.60
CA TYR A 52 6.14 -2.11 14.30
C TYR A 52 7.23 -2.99 13.71
N GLU A 53 7.33 -2.98 12.39
CA GLU A 53 8.29 -3.78 11.65
C GLU A 53 9.66 -3.39 12.19
N ARG A 54 10.34 -4.36 12.82
CA ARG A 54 11.62 -4.10 13.47
C ARG A 54 12.61 -3.80 12.35
N ILE A 55 13.06 -2.55 12.27
CA ILE A 55 14.07 -2.16 11.29
C ILE A 55 15.40 -2.81 11.67
N HIS A 56 15.89 -3.69 10.80
CA HIS A 56 17.21 -4.29 10.91
C HIS A 56 18.20 -3.44 10.10
N TYR A 57 19.09 -2.73 10.79
CA TYR A 57 20.16 -1.97 10.15
C TYR A 57 21.31 -2.90 9.79
N GLN A 58 21.88 -2.71 8.60
CA GLN A 58 23.02 -3.49 8.11
C GLN A 58 24.36 -2.99 8.66
N THR A 59 24.39 -1.81 9.30
CA THR A 59 25.58 -1.21 9.89
C THR A 59 25.26 -0.34 11.11
N ASP A 60 26.27 -0.04 11.92
CA ASP A 60 26.20 0.88 13.06
C ASP A 60 26.41 2.35 12.69
N VAL A 61 26.71 2.64 11.41
CA VAL A 61 26.81 4.02 10.90
C VAL A 61 25.51 4.77 11.17
N LYS A 62 25.65 6.06 11.52
CA LYS A 62 24.54 6.97 11.79
C LYS A 62 24.70 8.21 10.92
N PHE A 63 23.58 8.69 10.41
CA PHE A 63 23.50 9.95 9.70
C PHE A 63 22.48 10.86 10.38
N ASP A 64 22.70 12.15 10.22
CA ASP A 64 21.80 13.18 10.73
C ASP A 64 21.08 13.86 9.56
N LEU A 65 19.81 14.16 9.76
CA LEU A 65 18.96 14.86 8.81
C LEU A 65 18.22 15.96 9.55
N SER A 66 18.17 17.16 8.98
CA SER A 66 17.50 18.29 9.63
C SER A 66 16.03 17.97 9.86
N LYS A 67 15.49 18.28 11.04
CA LYS A 67 14.03 18.22 11.29
C LYS A 67 13.21 19.09 10.34
N LYS A 68 13.81 20.10 9.71
CA LYS A 68 13.11 20.97 8.75
C LYS A 68 12.63 20.23 7.49
N VAL A 69 13.20 19.06 7.18
CA VAL A 69 12.82 18.31 5.96
C VAL A 69 11.35 17.91 5.93
N VAL A 70 10.72 17.73 7.10
CA VAL A 70 9.30 17.35 7.19
C VAL A 70 8.35 18.54 7.10
N ASP A 71 8.86 19.78 7.08
CA ASP A 71 8.07 20.98 6.80
C ASP A 71 8.08 21.26 5.29
N THR A 72 7.16 20.62 4.58
CA THR A 72 7.00 20.75 3.13
C THR A 72 5.97 21.80 2.73
N SER A 73 5.32 22.45 3.71
CA SER A 73 4.18 23.36 3.48
C SER A 73 4.51 24.58 2.62
N LYS A 74 5.79 24.96 2.56
CA LYS A 74 6.29 26.11 1.79
C LYS A 74 6.86 25.72 0.42
N VAL A 75 7.00 24.43 0.14
CA VAL A 75 7.49 23.95 -1.16
C VAL A 75 6.29 23.93 -2.12
N PRO A 76 6.36 24.64 -3.26
CA PRO A 76 5.24 24.65 -4.20
C PRO A 76 4.98 23.24 -4.73
N PHE A 77 3.71 22.93 -4.95
CA PHE A 77 3.35 21.72 -5.72
C PHE A 77 3.77 21.93 -7.17
N GLU A 78 4.47 20.95 -7.73
CA GLU A 78 4.94 20.97 -9.13
C GLU A 78 4.29 19.84 -9.92
N PRO A 79 3.29 20.13 -10.76
CA PRO A 79 2.73 19.12 -11.66
C PRO A 79 3.81 18.58 -12.61
N LYS A 80 3.97 17.25 -12.64
CA LYS A 80 4.89 16.60 -13.58
C LYS A 80 4.08 16.03 -14.73
N VAL A 81 3.82 16.91 -15.70
CA VAL A 81 3.05 16.62 -16.92
C VAL A 81 3.96 16.84 -18.12
N GLY A 82 4.01 15.87 -19.03
CA GLY A 82 4.82 15.96 -20.24
C GLY A 82 4.21 15.20 -21.41
N ALA A 83 4.62 15.60 -22.61
CA ALA A 83 4.10 15.06 -23.87
C ALA A 83 4.75 13.71 -24.26
N LYS A 84 5.86 13.33 -23.63
CA LYS A 84 6.62 12.13 -23.96
C LYS A 84 6.27 10.98 -23.00
N PRO A 85 6.37 9.71 -23.44
CA PRO A 85 6.30 8.59 -22.53
C PRO A 85 7.28 8.74 -21.37
N PHE A 86 6.85 8.28 -20.21
CA PHE A 86 7.53 8.25 -18.93
C PHE A 86 7.91 9.62 -18.37
N THR A 87 7.19 10.68 -18.78
CA THR A 87 7.37 12.05 -18.24
C THR A 87 6.25 12.50 -17.31
N ASN A 88 5.19 11.70 -17.20
CA ASN A 88 4.03 11.97 -16.34
C ASN A 88 4.14 11.17 -15.06
N TYR A 89 4.07 11.84 -13.90
CA TYR A 89 4.09 11.19 -12.59
C TYR A 89 3.55 12.14 -11.52
N LEU A 90 3.21 11.60 -10.35
CA LEU A 90 2.82 12.42 -9.20
C LEU A 90 3.93 12.35 -8.14
N GLN A 91 4.28 13.50 -7.57
CA GLN A 91 5.25 13.58 -6.49
C GLN A 91 4.84 14.56 -5.39
N GLN A 92 5.32 14.32 -4.18
CA GLN A 92 5.48 15.34 -3.16
C GLN A 92 6.87 15.98 -3.34
N THR A 93 6.94 17.27 -3.69
CA THR A 93 8.22 17.97 -3.89
C THR A 93 8.80 18.40 -2.55
N LEU A 94 10.09 18.20 -2.35
CA LEU A 94 10.81 18.55 -1.12
C LEU A 94 11.94 19.55 -1.41
N ASP A 95 12.37 20.30 -0.39
CA ASP A 95 13.52 21.19 -0.50
C ASP A 95 14.84 20.40 -0.48
N TYR A 96 15.44 20.20 -1.66
CA TYR A 96 16.71 19.47 -1.81
C TYR A 96 17.85 20.08 -0.98
N SER A 97 17.83 21.39 -0.71
CA SER A 97 18.90 22.03 0.08
C SER A 97 18.99 21.45 1.50
N LEU A 98 17.88 20.93 2.04
CA LEU A 98 17.81 20.27 3.34
C LEU A 98 18.33 18.82 3.32
N PHE A 99 18.34 18.18 2.14
CA PHE A 99 18.85 16.81 1.93
C PHE A 99 20.30 16.78 1.47
N LYS A 100 20.81 17.86 0.87
CA LYS A 100 22.17 17.96 0.36
C LYS A 100 23.24 17.60 1.42
N PRO A 101 23.19 18.08 2.69
CA PRO A 101 24.18 17.68 3.70
C PRO A 101 24.17 16.17 3.99
N LEU A 102 22.99 15.54 3.98
CA LEU A 102 22.87 14.09 4.14
C LEU A 102 23.49 13.35 2.95
N PHE A 103 23.18 13.79 1.72
CA PHE A 103 23.81 13.25 0.52
C PHE A 103 25.34 13.33 0.58
N GLU A 104 25.89 14.49 0.93
CA GLU A 104 27.34 14.69 1.06
C GLU A 104 27.95 13.79 2.15
N ALA A 105 27.26 13.61 3.27
CA ALA A 105 27.69 12.71 4.33
C ALA A 105 27.71 11.25 3.87
N VAL A 106 26.65 10.78 3.20
CA VAL A 106 26.58 9.41 2.64
C VAL A 106 27.67 9.22 1.58
N ASN A 107 27.86 10.20 0.69
CA ASN A 107 28.84 10.12 -0.39
C ASN A 107 30.29 9.99 0.12
N LYS A 108 30.61 10.52 1.31
CA LYS A 108 31.92 10.34 1.95
C LYS A 108 32.17 8.91 2.44
N THR A 109 31.12 8.10 2.60
CA THR A 109 31.23 6.72 3.10
C THR A 109 31.40 5.67 2.01
N VAL A 110 31.22 6.05 0.74
CA VAL A 110 31.24 5.12 -0.39
C VAL A 110 32.59 5.15 -1.11
N SER A 111 32.96 4.02 -1.72
CA SER A 111 34.21 3.90 -2.47
C SER A 111 34.14 4.48 -3.88
N VAL A 112 32.93 4.58 -4.45
CA VAL A 112 32.67 5.15 -5.77
C VAL A 112 31.75 6.36 -5.58
N PRO A 113 32.12 7.56 -6.05
CA PRO A 113 31.30 8.75 -5.89
C PRO A 113 29.87 8.55 -6.42
N LEU A 114 28.89 8.99 -5.62
CA LEU A 114 27.49 9.02 -6.00
C LEU A 114 27.20 10.25 -6.86
N GLN A 115 26.32 10.05 -7.82
CA GLN A 115 25.65 11.07 -8.60
C GLN A 115 24.33 11.42 -7.92
N SER A 116 23.96 12.70 -7.95
CA SER A 116 22.67 13.20 -7.49
C SER A 116 22.00 13.96 -8.63
N ARG A 117 20.67 13.92 -8.67
CA ARG A 117 19.86 14.71 -9.61
C ARG A 117 19.66 16.16 -9.17
N GLY A 118 20.07 16.51 -7.95
CA GLY A 118 19.87 17.86 -7.40
C GLY A 118 18.42 18.16 -7.02
N GLU A 119 17.59 17.13 -6.86
CA GLU A 119 16.18 17.23 -6.49
C GLU A 119 15.88 16.28 -5.31
N ALA A 120 14.81 16.58 -4.57
CA ALA A 120 14.28 15.70 -3.55
C ALA A 120 12.75 15.63 -3.69
N HIS A 121 12.21 14.42 -3.77
CA HIS A 121 10.78 14.20 -3.86
C HIS A 121 10.43 12.79 -3.37
N ILE A 122 9.15 12.59 -3.02
CA ILE A 122 8.56 11.26 -2.84
C ILE A 122 7.63 11.02 -4.02
N THR A 123 7.96 10.06 -4.88
CA THR A 123 7.10 9.67 -6.00
C THR A 123 5.88 8.93 -5.47
N VAL A 124 4.68 9.44 -5.75
CA VAL A 124 3.38 8.88 -5.29
C VAL A 124 2.76 7.99 -6.37
N ILE A 125 2.83 8.42 -7.63
CA ILE A 125 2.47 7.62 -8.81
C ILE A 125 3.66 7.68 -9.75
N THR A 126 4.20 6.52 -10.11
CA THR A 126 5.37 6.39 -10.98
C THR A 126 5.00 6.53 -12.46
N PRO A 127 5.97 6.87 -13.33
CA PRO A 127 5.70 6.92 -14.77
C PRO A 127 5.18 5.60 -15.37
N PRO A 128 5.71 4.40 -15.02
CA PRO A 128 5.15 3.13 -15.47
C PRO A 128 3.71 2.89 -15.00
N GLU A 129 3.36 3.25 -13.77
CA GLU A 129 1.98 3.16 -13.28
C GLU A 129 1.05 4.05 -14.10
N PHE A 130 1.44 5.30 -14.38
CA PHE A 130 0.61 6.20 -15.16
C PHE A 130 0.47 5.77 -16.63
N ASP A 131 1.58 5.62 -17.36
CA ASP A 131 1.54 5.37 -18.80
C ASP A 131 1.11 3.94 -19.17
N GLY A 132 1.45 2.98 -18.31
CA GLY A 132 1.17 1.56 -18.53
C GLY A 132 -0.21 1.13 -18.07
N ILE A 133 -0.76 1.75 -17.01
CA ILE A 133 -1.94 1.25 -16.32
C ILE A 133 -3.04 2.32 -16.27
N LEU A 134 -2.82 3.43 -15.58
CA LEU A 134 -3.86 4.41 -15.27
C LEU A 134 -4.40 5.10 -16.54
N SER A 135 -3.51 5.58 -17.39
CA SER A 135 -3.88 6.27 -18.64
C SER A 135 -4.60 5.35 -19.62
N LYS A 136 -4.39 4.02 -19.57
CA LYS A 136 -5.08 3.05 -20.41
C LYS A 136 -6.57 2.94 -20.08
N ALA A 137 -6.94 3.21 -18.84
CA ALA A 137 -8.34 3.32 -18.41
C ALA A 137 -8.89 4.76 -18.58
N GLY A 138 -8.14 5.69 -19.17
CA GLY A 138 -8.57 7.08 -19.35
C GLY A 138 -8.49 7.94 -18.09
N VAL A 139 -7.69 7.54 -17.09
CA VAL A 139 -7.29 8.43 -15.99
C VAL A 139 -6.28 9.45 -16.52
N THR A 140 -6.49 10.72 -16.23
CA THR A 140 -5.63 11.82 -16.69
C THR A 140 -4.71 12.32 -15.57
N MET A 141 -3.57 12.92 -15.94
CA MET A 141 -2.74 13.63 -14.95
C MET A 141 -3.47 14.81 -14.30
N GLN A 142 -4.43 15.43 -14.99
CA GLN A 142 -5.26 16.48 -14.41
C GLN A 142 -6.06 15.94 -13.23
N GLU A 143 -6.77 14.82 -13.40
CA GLU A 143 -7.52 14.17 -12.32
C GLU A 143 -6.61 13.76 -11.14
N ILE A 144 -5.43 13.20 -11.43
CA ILE A 144 -4.44 12.81 -10.41
C ILE A 144 -3.93 14.04 -9.63
N ASN A 145 -3.63 15.13 -10.33
CA ASN A 145 -3.19 16.38 -9.70
C ASN A 145 -4.32 17.01 -8.87
N ASP A 146 -5.56 16.96 -9.35
CA ASP A 146 -6.72 17.47 -8.62
C ASP A 146 -6.96 16.68 -7.33
N ILE A 147 -6.82 15.35 -7.37
CA ILE A 147 -6.81 14.51 -6.16
C ILE A 147 -5.70 14.96 -5.21
N ALA A 148 -4.46 15.09 -5.70
CA ALA A 148 -3.31 15.48 -4.88
C ALA A 148 -3.49 16.85 -4.21
N LEU A 149 -4.07 17.82 -4.92
CA LEU A 149 -4.38 19.15 -4.40
C LEU A 149 -5.49 19.10 -3.34
N ARG A 150 -6.56 18.32 -3.54
CA ARG A 150 -7.60 18.11 -2.50
C ARG A 150 -7.04 17.51 -1.22
N HIS A 151 -6.08 16.60 -1.35
CA HIS A 151 -5.36 16.00 -0.22
C HIS A 151 -4.25 16.89 0.37
N ARG A 152 -4.04 18.10 -0.19
CA ARG A 152 -2.96 19.01 0.21
C ARG A 152 -1.62 18.28 0.23
N ILE A 153 -1.23 17.67 -0.90
CA ILE A 153 -0.03 16.81 -1.00
C ILE A 153 1.24 17.42 -0.38
N GLN A 154 1.45 18.74 -0.49
CA GLN A 154 2.61 19.42 0.12
C GLN A 154 2.54 19.58 1.65
N GLU A 155 1.44 19.19 2.27
CA GLU A 155 1.23 19.12 3.73
C GLU A 155 1.02 17.68 4.19
N ALA A 156 1.10 16.72 3.27
CA ALA A 156 1.02 15.30 3.60
C ALA A 156 2.25 14.90 4.42
N GLU A 157 2.02 14.59 5.70
CA GLU A 157 3.07 14.17 6.61
C GLU A 157 3.75 12.87 6.16
N TYR A 158 5.08 12.86 6.22
CA TYR A 158 5.90 11.67 6.10
C TYR A 158 6.92 11.61 7.25
N LYS A 159 7.45 10.42 7.53
CA LYS A 159 8.44 10.20 8.59
C LYS A 159 9.66 9.48 8.01
N PRO A 160 10.85 10.13 7.99
CA PRO A 160 12.12 9.46 7.72
C PRO A 160 12.36 8.30 8.69
N ARG A 161 12.80 7.16 8.17
CA ARG A 161 13.00 5.92 8.95
C ARG A 161 14.46 5.51 9.04
N CYS A 162 15.17 5.56 7.92
CA CYS A 162 16.56 5.10 7.81
C CYS A 162 17.20 5.66 6.53
N VAL A 163 18.52 5.53 6.43
CA VAL A 163 19.20 5.58 5.13
C VAL A 163 19.14 4.19 4.53
N GLY A 164 18.47 4.07 3.39
CA GLY A 164 18.40 2.86 2.59
C GLY A 164 19.60 2.71 1.67
N ARG A 165 20.00 1.47 1.39
CA ARG A 165 21.01 1.11 0.39
C ARG A 165 20.57 -0.13 -0.36
N ASP A 166 20.55 -0.03 -1.67
CA ASP A 166 20.26 -1.12 -2.58
C ASP A 166 21.49 -1.39 -3.45
N LYS A 167 21.81 -2.67 -3.66
CA LYS A 167 22.95 -3.11 -4.46
C LYS A 167 22.48 -3.99 -5.59
N LEU A 168 22.92 -3.68 -6.79
CA LEU A 168 22.57 -4.37 -8.02
C LEU A 168 23.84 -4.72 -8.80
N THR A 169 23.80 -5.83 -9.52
CA THR A 169 24.81 -6.15 -10.53
C THR A 169 24.20 -5.88 -11.89
N LEU A 170 24.61 -4.78 -12.51
CA LEU A 170 24.23 -4.41 -13.87
C LEU A 170 25.28 -4.88 -14.87
N LYS A 171 24.98 -4.79 -16.17
CA LYS A 171 25.96 -5.09 -17.23
C LYS A 171 27.19 -4.16 -17.15
N GLU A 172 26.97 -2.93 -16.71
CA GLU A 172 27.95 -1.86 -16.56
C GLU A 172 28.77 -1.99 -15.25
N GLY A 173 28.37 -2.88 -14.33
CA GLY A 173 29.07 -3.12 -13.07
C GLY A 173 28.16 -3.12 -11.84
N LYS A 174 28.79 -2.99 -10.66
CA LYS A 174 28.07 -2.92 -9.38
C LYS A 174 27.43 -1.55 -9.21
N ASN A 175 26.10 -1.51 -9.22
CA ASN A 175 25.32 -0.31 -8.96
C ASN A 175 24.90 -0.28 -7.47
N GLU A 176 25.02 0.88 -6.85
CA GLU A 176 24.51 1.15 -5.51
C GLU A 176 23.63 2.39 -5.54
N VAL A 177 22.46 2.28 -4.91
CA VAL A 177 21.49 3.37 -4.79
C VAL A 177 21.24 3.64 -3.32
N TYR A 178 21.26 4.91 -2.95
CA TYR A 178 21.04 5.37 -1.58
C TYR A 178 19.79 6.23 -1.51
N ASN A 179 18.95 5.97 -0.51
CA ASN A 179 17.65 6.60 -0.37
C ASN A 179 17.40 6.98 1.10
N VAL A 180 16.50 7.92 1.35
CA VAL A 180 15.81 8.00 2.64
C VAL A 180 14.54 7.19 2.53
N VAL A 181 14.44 6.10 3.29
CA VAL A 181 13.19 5.33 3.40
C VAL A 181 12.26 6.11 4.32
N VAL A 182 11.01 6.30 3.90
CA VAL A 182 10.02 7.05 4.69
C VAL A 182 8.76 6.21 4.90
N SER A 183 7.93 6.61 5.86
CA SER A 183 6.52 6.21 5.92
C SER A 183 5.64 7.41 5.61
N ALA A 184 4.67 7.27 4.70
CA ALA A 184 3.86 8.40 4.22
C ALA A 184 2.37 8.00 4.03
N PRO A 185 1.63 7.71 5.12
CA PRO A 185 0.26 7.19 5.04
C PRO A 185 -0.72 8.16 4.35
N LYS A 186 -0.48 9.47 4.42
CA LYS A 186 -1.32 10.45 3.70
C LYS A 186 -1.08 10.41 2.18
N LEU A 187 0.12 10.04 1.73
CA LEU A 187 0.39 9.84 0.30
C LEU A 187 -0.21 8.52 -0.20
N GLU A 188 -0.30 7.51 0.67
CA GLU A 188 -1.02 6.27 0.38
C GLU A 188 -2.53 6.52 0.18
N ALA A 189 -3.14 7.39 0.98
CA ALA A 189 -4.53 7.80 0.78
C ALA A 189 -4.78 8.48 -0.58
N ILE A 190 -3.80 9.24 -1.09
CA ILE A 190 -3.88 9.79 -2.47
C ILE A 190 -3.90 8.65 -3.50
N ARG A 191 -3.09 7.61 -3.31
CA ARG A 191 -3.08 6.44 -4.21
C ARG A 191 -4.42 5.70 -4.17
N GLU A 192 -5.06 5.61 -3.00
CA GLU A 192 -6.40 5.03 -2.85
C GLU A 192 -7.47 5.82 -3.64
N ASP A 193 -7.49 7.16 -3.53
CA ASP A 193 -8.40 7.99 -4.33
C ASP A 193 -8.14 7.86 -5.85
N VAL A 194 -6.87 7.72 -6.25
CA VAL A 194 -6.51 7.46 -7.66
C VAL A 194 -7.00 6.08 -8.11
N PHE A 195 -6.91 5.07 -7.24
CA PHE A 195 -7.42 3.73 -7.49
C PHE A 195 -8.94 3.75 -7.69
N ASP A 196 -9.68 4.51 -6.87
CA ASP A 196 -11.13 4.65 -7.01
C ASP A 196 -11.52 5.24 -8.38
N VAL A 197 -10.82 6.29 -8.83
CA VAL A 197 -11.03 6.87 -10.16
C VAL A 197 -10.66 5.88 -11.27
N TYR A 198 -9.58 5.13 -11.11
CA TYR A 198 -9.15 4.10 -12.05
C TYR A 198 -10.22 3.01 -12.24
N VAL A 199 -10.74 2.46 -11.15
CA VAL A 199 -11.80 1.44 -11.17
C VAL A 199 -13.11 2.00 -11.72
N ALA A 200 -13.49 3.23 -11.33
CA ALA A 200 -14.71 3.87 -11.82
C ALA A 200 -14.71 4.07 -13.35
N LYS A 201 -13.53 4.17 -13.97
CA LYS A 201 -13.37 4.25 -15.44
C LYS A 201 -13.23 2.89 -16.13
N GLY A 202 -13.44 1.79 -15.41
CA GLY A 202 -13.33 0.43 -15.96
C GLY A 202 -11.90 -0.10 -16.02
N GLY A 203 -10.97 0.48 -15.26
CA GLY A 203 -9.65 -0.10 -15.05
C GLY A 203 -9.73 -1.47 -14.37
N GLU A 204 -8.82 -2.39 -14.72
CA GLU A 204 -8.70 -3.72 -14.13
C GLU A 204 -8.03 -3.61 -12.74
N PRO A 205 -8.76 -3.82 -11.62
CA PRO A 205 -8.23 -3.61 -10.28
C PRO A 205 -6.92 -4.36 -9.98
N SER A 206 -6.68 -5.52 -10.59
CA SER A 206 -5.45 -6.28 -10.36
C SER A 206 -4.19 -5.63 -10.94
N LEU A 207 -4.31 -4.62 -11.80
CA LEU A 207 -3.17 -3.96 -12.44
C LEU A 207 -2.61 -2.78 -11.64
N PHE A 208 -3.36 -2.25 -10.67
CA PHE A 208 -2.91 -1.14 -9.84
C PHE A 208 -3.26 -1.41 -8.38
N ASP A 209 -2.24 -1.64 -7.54
CA ASP A 209 -2.42 -1.78 -6.10
C ASP A 209 -1.96 -0.49 -5.40
N PRO A 210 -2.86 0.29 -4.77
CA PRO A 210 -2.47 1.49 -4.04
C PRO A 210 -1.53 1.17 -2.86
N LYS A 211 -1.53 -0.07 -2.34
CA LYS A 211 -0.66 -0.53 -1.25
C LYS A 211 0.71 -1.04 -1.70
N ALA A 212 0.91 -1.27 -2.99
CA ALA A 212 2.23 -1.57 -3.57
C ALA A 212 3.08 -0.28 -3.63
N PHE A 213 3.38 0.28 -2.45
CA PHE A 213 3.95 1.60 -2.27
C PHE A 213 5.12 1.55 -1.30
N TRP A 214 6.31 1.85 -1.81
CA TRP A 214 7.55 1.94 -1.01
C TRP A 214 8.07 3.37 -1.06
N PRO A 215 7.47 4.31 -0.29
CA PRO A 215 7.84 5.71 -0.37
C PRO A 215 9.28 5.91 0.09
N HIS A 216 10.04 6.58 -0.75
CA HIS A 216 11.45 6.87 -0.53
C HIS A 216 11.82 8.20 -1.19
N ILE A 217 12.97 8.73 -0.80
CA ILE A 217 13.59 9.91 -1.40
C ILE A 217 14.97 9.48 -1.88
N THR A 218 15.19 9.44 -3.19
CA THR A 218 16.49 9.09 -3.75
C THR A 218 17.53 10.16 -3.39
N LEU A 219 18.63 9.76 -2.74
CA LEU A 219 19.75 10.65 -2.42
C LEU A 219 20.78 10.65 -3.55
N GLY A 220 21.10 9.45 -4.07
CA GLY A 220 22.07 9.32 -5.15
C GLY A 220 22.42 7.87 -5.48
N PHE A 221 23.15 7.71 -6.57
CA PHE A 221 23.55 6.41 -7.12
C PHE A 221 24.89 6.50 -7.84
N ASN A 222 25.65 5.41 -7.95
CA ASN A 222 26.94 5.45 -8.65
C ASN A 222 26.85 5.23 -10.17
N ILE A 223 25.90 4.41 -10.66
CA ILE A 223 25.67 4.19 -12.11
C ILE A 223 24.33 4.78 -12.52
N ARG A 224 23.22 4.28 -11.96
CA ARG A 224 21.87 4.79 -12.22
C ARG A 224 20.94 4.51 -11.05
N ASP A 225 19.81 5.18 -11.04
CA ASP A 225 18.73 4.87 -10.10
C ASP A 225 18.16 3.45 -10.35
N ALA A 226 17.56 2.86 -9.32
CA ALA A 226 16.99 1.53 -9.33
C ALA A 226 15.47 1.60 -9.23
N PHE A 227 14.79 0.72 -9.97
CA PHE A 227 13.33 0.71 -10.04
C PHE A 227 12.78 -0.70 -9.74
N PRO A 228 11.47 -0.85 -9.49
CA PRO A 228 10.85 -2.16 -9.29
C PRO A 228 11.12 -3.17 -10.42
N GLU A 229 11.30 -2.70 -11.66
CA GLU A 229 11.67 -3.52 -12.83
C GLU A 229 13.07 -4.15 -12.70
N ASP A 230 13.93 -3.57 -11.83
CA ASP A 230 15.22 -4.15 -11.45
C ASP A 230 15.10 -5.15 -10.28
N GLY A 231 13.88 -5.43 -9.81
CA GLY A 231 13.62 -6.22 -8.61
C GLY A 231 13.94 -5.49 -7.31
N VAL A 232 14.05 -4.15 -7.34
CA VAL A 232 14.39 -3.33 -6.16
C VAL A 232 13.15 -2.66 -5.59
N TYR A 233 12.87 -2.96 -4.33
CA TYR A 233 11.80 -2.35 -3.55
C TYR A 233 12.42 -1.57 -2.40
N LYS A 234 12.40 -0.24 -2.50
CA LYS A 234 13.12 0.69 -1.60
C LYS A 234 12.39 0.93 -0.26
N GLY A 235 11.93 -0.15 0.36
CA GLY A 235 11.21 -0.14 1.63
C GLY A 235 12.13 -0.28 2.84
N VAL A 236 11.57 -0.72 3.96
CA VAL A 236 12.36 -0.97 5.19
C VAL A 236 13.37 -2.11 5.01
N ASN A 237 13.17 -3.00 4.04
CA ASN A 237 14.11 -4.03 3.62
C ASN A 237 15.43 -3.44 3.10
N SER A 238 15.41 -2.20 2.60
CA SER A 238 16.60 -1.49 2.12
C SER A 238 17.35 -0.77 3.25
N CYS A 239 16.83 -0.72 4.48
CA CYS A 239 17.45 0.02 5.58
C CYS A 239 18.87 -0.46 5.85
N TRP A 240 19.84 0.44 5.65
CA TRP A 240 21.25 0.17 5.80
C TRP A 240 21.81 0.83 7.07
N ALA A 241 21.57 2.12 7.26
CA ALA A 241 22.09 2.90 8.38
C ALA A 241 21.00 3.66 9.14
N LYS A 242 21.28 3.99 10.40
CA LYS A 242 20.39 4.78 11.26
C LYS A 242 20.34 6.22 10.79
N LEU A 243 19.17 6.83 10.88
CA LEU A 243 18.93 8.21 10.53
C LEU A 243 18.34 8.94 11.73
N ASN A 244 19.03 9.95 12.26
CA ASN A 244 18.54 10.78 13.34
C ASN A 244 17.99 12.08 12.76
N LEU A 245 16.86 12.54 13.28
CA LEU A 245 16.37 13.88 13.01
C LEU A 245 16.97 14.85 14.03
N VAL A 246 17.71 15.85 13.55
CA VAL A 246 18.39 16.86 14.38
C VAL A 246 17.73 18.23 14.28
#